data_AF-A0A966DQ38-F1
#
_entry.id   AF-A0A966DQ38-F1
#
_cell.length_a   1.000
_cell.length_b   1.000
_cell.length_c   1.000
_cell.angle_alpha   90.00
_cell.angle_beta   90.00
_cell.angle_gamma   90.00
#
_symmetry.space_group_name_H-M   'P 1'
#
loop_
_entity.id
_entity.type
_entity.pdbx_description
1 polymer ?
#
loop_
_entity_poly.entity_id
_entity_poly.type
_entity_poly.pdbx_seq_one_letter_code
_entity_poly.pdbx_strand_id
1 'polypeptide(L)'
;MPAMRFYMILLFMTSLTFFSCPRLLQDRPFDEYPVYSGSDLGVYWHPEYTTFRVYAPYASAVVVNFYDSGNGGTVKEKRKLKKGEDGTWVTTLHGDHHGVYYTFQTKYHGKWLAETPGIYAKAVGVNGNRAMITDFSRTNPPNWHKDKSPRMLSKNDVILYEVQIRDFSIADNSGMKNKGLYLAFTEENTVNTYGLSTGISHLKGLGITHLHLLPAFDFRSIDESTGPPMPYNWGYDPLNYNVPEGSFASDPFCAETRIREFKQMVQALHNQGIRVILDVVYNHTGYTENSAFNLLAPGYYYRHTPGGEWSNASACGNETASERPMMQKFMIESLLWWMQEYHIDGFRFDLMGIHTLETMNTISRVLHQHNPSVFLYGEGWTAGSSPLPDSLLALKVNTPKLDRIAVFSDDLRDGIKGHWNSETDRGFISGASGREESIKFGVVASCLHPQVNYSKVLYTDGPWSDDPAKTINYVTCHDNHTLADKLLL
;
A
#
# COMPACT_ATOMS: atom_id res chain seq x y z
N MET A 1 50.94 21.48 70.10
CA MET A 1 50.92 22.15 68.79
C MET A 1 50.43 21.13 67.77
N PRO A 2 49.16 21.17 67.35
CA PRO A 2 48.50 20.00 66.79
C PRO A 2 48.54 19.97 65.26
N ALA A 3 48.82 18.78 64.72
CA ALA A 3 48.59 18.40 63.33
C ALA A 3 47.16 17.84 63.23
N MET A 4 46.32 18.46 62.39
CA MET A 4 44.91 18.12 62.23
C MET A 4 44.73 17.28 60.96
N ARG A 5 44.37 16.00 61.13
CA ARG A 5 44.00 15.07 60.06
C ARG A 5 42.61 15.44 59.51
N PHE A 6 42.49 15.63 58.20
CA PHE A 6 41.21 15.75 57.50
C PHE A 6 40.67 14.37 57.16
N TYR A 7 39.46 14.05 57.66
CA TYR A 7 38.63 12.95 57.17
C TYR A 7 37.81 13.46 55.98
N MET A 8 37.94 12.80 54.82
CA MET A 8 37.12 13.05 53.64
C MET A 8 35.89 12.14 53.68
N ILE A 9 34.72 12.71 53.93
CA ILE A 9 33.42 12.03 53.86
C ILE A 9 33.01 11.94 52.39
N LEU A 10 32.87 10.73 51.87
CA LEU A 10 32.35 10.46 50.53
C LEU A 10 30.81 10.45 50.58
N LEU A 11 30.17 11.51 50.09
CA LEU A 11 28.72 11.55 49.85
C LEU A 11 28.43 10.93 48.48
N PHE A 12 27.90 9.70 48.46
CA PHE A 12 27.32 9.10 47.26
C PHE A 12 26.00 9.81 46.95
N MET A 13 26.01 10.73 45.99
CA MET A 13 24.78 11.19 45.33
C MET A 13 24.37 10.14 44.29
N THR A 14 23.34 9.36 44.62
CA THR A 14 22.59 8.57 43.64
C THR A 14 21.76 9.53 42.78
N SER A 15 22.30 9.93 41.63
CA SER A 15 21.51 10.58 40.59
C SER A 15 20.59 9.52 39.97
N LEU A 16 19.31 9.50 40.36
CA LEU A 16 18.26 8.87 39.55
C LEU A 16 18.15 9.66 38.25
N THR A 17 18.85 9.21 37.21
CA THR A 17 18.55 9.60 35.84
C THR A 17 17.26 8.90 35.45
N PHE A 18 16.13 9.59 35.61
CA PHE A 18 14.94 9.26 34.84
C PHE A 18 15.30 9.45 33.37
N PHE A 19 15.57 8.35 32.66
CA PHE A 19 15.43 8.33 31.21
C PHE A 19 13.94 8.49 30.92
N SER A 20 13.48 9.75 30.83
CA SER A 20 12.24 10.03 30.15
C SER A 20 12.49 9.69 28.68
N CYS A 21 11.89 8.59 28.21
CA CYS A 21 11.67 8.38 26.78
C CYS A 21 11.12 9.71 26.22
N PRO A 22 11.67 10.29 25.14
CA PRO A 22 11.09 11.49 24.57
C PRO A 22 9.70 11.11 24.09
N ARG A 23 8.67 11.44 24.90
CA ARG A 23 7.28 11.38 24.47
C ARG A 23 7.22 12.06 23.12
N LEU A 24 6.78 11.33 22.10
CA LEU A 24 6.31 11.96 20.88
C LEU A 24 5.36 13.07 21.30
N LEU A 25 5.61 14.25 20.75
CA LEU A 25 5.00 15.53 21.06
C LEU A 25 3.50 15.50 20.75
N GLN A 26 2.73 14.81 21.58
CA GLN A 26 1.28 14.94 21.57
C GLN A 26 0.94 16.17 22.41
N ASP A 27 1.12 17.34 21.80
CA ASP A 27 0.70 18.60 22.40
C ASP A 27 -0.81 18.68 22.59
N ARG A 28 -1.56 17.88 21.81
CA ARG A 28 -3.03 17.88 21.78
C ARG A 28 -3.63 16.50 21.46
N PRO A 29 -4.82 16.20 21.97
CA PRO A 29 -5.61 15.06 21.54
C PRO A 29 -5.83 15.04 20.01
N PHE A 30 -5.84 13.85 19.40
CA PHE A 30 -5.92 13.71 17.94
C PHE A 30 -7.32 14.05 17.38
N ASP A 31 -8.35 13.96 18.21
CA ASP A 31 -9.74 14.37 17.94
C ASP A 31 -9.91 15.90 17.83
N GLU A 32 -8.94 16.69 18.32
CA GLU A 32 -8.91 18.15 18.14
C GLU A 32 -8.23 18.60 16.83
N TYR A 33 -7.69 17.67 16.03
CA TYR A 33 -7.07 18.04 14.76
C TYR A 33 -8.14 18.52 13.76
N PRO A 34 -7.92 19.65 13.06
CA PRO A 34 -8.90 20.16 12.10
C PRO A 34 -9.06 19.20 10.91
N VAL A 35 -10.27 19.08 10.38
CA VAL A 35 -10.54 18.22 9.23
C VAL A 35 -10.72 19.08 7.99
N TYR A 36 -9.77 18.99 7.05
CA TYR A 36 -9.88 19.71 5.78
C TYR A 36 -10.76 18.94 4.80
N SER A 37 -11.89 19.53 4.43
CA SER A 37 -12.88 18.92 3.54
C SER A 37 -12.62 19.12 2.04
N GLY A 38 -11.75 20.07 1.66
CA GLY A 38 -11.42 20.35 0.25
C GLY A 38 -10.67 19.22 -0.43
N SER A 39 -10.73 19.16 -1.76
CA SER A 39 -10.18 18.09 -2.61
C SER A 39 -8.91 18.49 -3.37
N ASP A 40 -8.27 19.59 -2.99
CA ASP A 40 -7.09 20.17 -3.65
C ASP A 40 -5.79 20.00 -2.84
N LEU A 41 -5.71 18.97 -1.97
CA LEU A 41 -4.47 18.60 -1.29
C LEU A 41 -3.42 18.07 -2.28
N GLY A 42 -2.15 18.36 -2.00
CA GLY A 42 -1.02 18.00 -2.83
C GLY A 42 -0.60 19.14 -3.76
N VAL A 43 -0.15 18.78 -4.95
CA VAL A 43 0.33 19.72 -5.96
C VAL A 43 -0.46 19.52 -7.24
N TYR A 44 -1.07 20.60 -7.72
CA TYR A 44 -1.88 20.61 -8.92
C TYR A 44 -1.25 21.55 -9.95
N TRP A 45 -0.93 20.99 -11.12
CA TRP A 45 -0.37 21.73 -12.25
C TRP A 45 -1.47 22.23 -13.18
N HIS A 46 -1.27 23.44 -13.70
CA HIS A 46 -2.01 24.07 -14.78
C HIS A 46 -1.01 24.81 -15.69
N PRO A 47 -1.27 25.00 -17.00
CA PRO A 47 -0.34 25.70 -17.90
C PRO A 47 0.06 27.12 -17.44
N GLU A 48 -0.81 27.79 -16.68
CA GLU A 48 -0.57 29.16 -16.20
C GLU A 48 -0.14 29.25 -14.73
N TYR A 49 -0.28 28.17 -13.95
CA TYR A 49 0.05 28.19 -12.54
C TYR A 49 0.21 26.78 -11.95
N THR A 50 0.83 26.68 -10.78
CA THR A 50 0.82 25.46 -9.98
C THR A 50 0.43 25.79 -8.55
N THR A 51 -0.58 25.11 -8.01
CA THR A 51 -1.02 25.27 -6.62
C THR A 51 -0.45 24.17 -5.74
N PHE A 52 0.00 24.56 -4.56
CA PHE A 52 0.50 23.68 -3.51
C PHE A 52 -0.43 23.82 -2.32
N ARG A 53 -0.95 22.71 -1.81
CA ARG A 53 -1.65 22.66 -0.54
C ARG A 53 -1.20 21.45 0.27
N VAL A 54 -0.75 21.68 1.49
CA VAL A 54 -0.31 20.60 2.39
C VAL A 54 -1.00 20.71 3.73
N TYR A 55 -1.48 19.59 4.25
CA TYR A 55 -2.08 19.51 5.58
C TYR A 55 -0.97 19.34 6.62
N ALA A 56 -0.77 20.36 7.44
CA ALA A 56 0.25 20.41 8.49
C ALA A 56 -0.23 21.31 9.64
N PRO A 57 -1.31 20.90 10.35
CA PRO A 57 -2.15 21.78 11.16
C PRO A 57 -1.41 22.52 12.26
N TYR A 58 -0.45 21.85 12.89
CA TYR A 58 0.31 22.38 14.02
C TYR A 58 1.74 22.78 13.67
N ALA A 59 2.11 22.76 12.39
CA ALA A 59 3.37 23.35 11.96
C ALA A 59 3.36 24.86 12.29
N SER A 60 4.50 25.38 12.71
CA SER A 60 4.72 26.82 12.91
C SER A 60 5.11 27.53 11.61
N ALA A 61 5.66 26.78 10.66
CA ALA A 61 6.01 27.25 9.31
C ALA A 61 6.09 26.05 8.36
N VAL A 62 5.79 26.29 7.09
CA VAL A 62 5.95 25.32 6.01
C VAL A 62 6.62 25.99 4.82
N VAL A 63 7.58 25.29 4.22
CA VAL A 63 8.24 25.70 2.97
C VAL A 63 8.15 24.60 1.93
N VAL A 64 8.21 25.01 0.66
CA VAL A 64 8.51 24.14 -0.48
C VAL A 64 9.90 24.50 -1.01
N ASN A 65 10.74 23.50 -1.20
CA ASN A 65 12.07 23.62 -1.81
C ASN A 65 11.99 23.11 -3.25
N PHE A 66 12.59 23.84 -4.19
CA PHE A 66 12.61 23.48 -5.61
C PHE A 66 14.00 23.07 -6.07
N TYR A 67 14.05 22.13 -7.02
CA TYR A 67 15.24 21.46 -7.51
C TYR A 67 15.18 21.26 -9.03
N ASP A 68 16.35 21.18 -9.67
CA ASP A 68 16.46 20.83 -11.09
C ASP A 68 16.26 19.33 -11.37
N SER A 69 16.53 18.49 -10.38
CA SER A 69 16.62 17.04 -10.54
C SER A 69 15.97 16.29 -9.38
N GLY A 70 15.54 15.06 -9.65
CA GLY A 70 14.94 14.16 -8.67
C GLY A 70 15.90 13.71 -7.55
N ASN A 71 17.21 13.79 -7.80
CA ASN A 71 18.26 13.45 -6.84
C ASN A 71 19.47 14.40 -6.95
N GLY A 72 20.28 14.46 -5.91
CA GLY A 72 21.50 15.30 -5.88
C GLY A 72 21.23 16.81 -5.97
N GLY A 73 22.24 17.60 -6.32
CA GLY A 73 22.09 19.07 -6.46
C GLY A 73 21.75 19.82 -5.16
N THR A 74 21.47 21.12 -5.29
CA THR A 74 21.13 22.02 -4.18
C THR A 74 19.76 22.64 -4.38
N VAL A 75 19.18 23.17 -3.31
CA VAL A 75 17.92 23.93 -3.36
C VAL A 75 18.11 25.15 -4.26
N LYS A 76 17.33 25.24 -5.34
CA LYS A 76 17.32 26.39 -6.25
C LYS A 76 16.51 27.55 -5.72
N GLU A 77 15.32 27.23 -5.22
CA GLU A 77 14.42 28.21 -4.65
C GLU A 77 13.71 27.60 -3.44
N LYS A 78 13.54 28.41 -2.39
CA LYS A 78 12.74 28.07 -1.22
C LYS A 78 11.58 29.05 -1.11
N ARG A 79 10.35 28.54 -1.10
CA ARG A 79 9.14 29.35 -1.00
C ARG A 79 8.37 29.02 0.26
N LYS A 80 8.01 30.05 1.03
CA LYS A 80 7.14 29.90 2.21
C LYS A 80 5.70 29.70 1.77
N LEU A 81 5.02 28.76 2.41
CA LEU A 81 3.58 28.61 2.30
C LEU A 81 2.90 29.50 3.34
N LYS A 82 1.68 29.95 3.03
CA LYS A 82 0.82 30.72 3.94
C LYS A 82 -0.17 29.77 4.59
N LYS A 83 -0.59 30.06 5.83
CA LYS A 83 -1.68 29.32 6.47
C LYS A 83 -2.94 29.44 5.62
N GLY A 84 -3.57 28.30 5.36
CA GLY A 84 -4.90 28.17 4.79
C GLY A 84 -5.91 27.75 5.86
N GLU A 85 -7.05 27.28 5.40
CA GLU A 85 -8.15 26.78 6.24
C GLU A 85 -7.84 25.38 6.79
N ASP A 86 -8.49 25.02 7.91
CA ASP A 86 -8.48 23.69 8.54
C ASP A 86 -7.11 23.00 8.60
N GLY A 87 -6.08 23.75 9.00
CA GLY A 87 -4.74 23.22 9.19
C GLY A 87 -3.92 23.04 7.91
N THR A 88 -4.40 23.57 6.78
CA THR A 88 -3.66 23.54 5.52
C THR A 88 -2.68 24.70 5.39
N TRP A 89 -1.71 24.54 4.50
CA TRP A 89 -0.76 25.55 4.08
C TRP A 89 -0.75 25.62 2.57
N VAL A 90 -0.74 26.82 2.01
CA VAL A 90 -0.91 27.04 0.56
C VAL A 90 0.14 27.97 -0.03
N THR A 91 0.49 27.73 -1.29
CA THR A 91 1.16 28.70 -2.16
C THR A 91 0.86 28.43 -3.63
N THR A 92 1.13 29.41 -4.48
CA THR A 92 0.94 29.31 -5.93
C THR A 92 2.19 29.79 -6.65
N LEU A 93 2.58 29.06 -7.69
CA LEU A 93 3.56 29.50 -8.68
C LEU A 93 2.80 29.95 -9.93
N HIS A 94 3.25 31.02 -10.58
CA HIS A 94 2.73 31.43 -11.88
C HIS A 94 3.65 30.94 -13.01
N GLY A 95 3.06 30.54 -14.12
CA GLY A 95 3.72 29.92 -15.27
C GLY A 95 3.67 28.39 -15.26
N ASP A 96 4.14 27.80 -16.35
CA ASP A 96 4.31 26.35 -16.48
C ASP A 96 5.57 25.90 -15.74
N HIS A 97 5.39 25.15 -14.65
CA HIS A 97 6.48 24.57 -13.86
C HIS A 97 6.57 23.05 -14.01
N HIS A 98 6.00 22.48 -15.07
CA HIS A 98 6.16 21.07 -15.37
C HIS A 98 7.64 20.65 -15.40
N GLY A 99 7.96 19.50 -14.80
CA GLY A 99 9.32 18.96 -14.74
C GLY A 99 10.16 19.49 -13.57
N VAL A 100 9.69 20.51 -12.85
CA VAL A 100 10.38 21.02 -11.65
C VAL A 100 10.17 20.07 -10.48
N TYR A 101 11.27 19.69 -9.82
CA TYR A 101 11.24 18.84 -8.65
C TYR A 101 11.08 19.66 -7.37
N TYR A 102 10.41 19.08 -6.37
CA TYR A 102 10.16 19.74 -5.11
C TYR A 102 10.15 18.79 -3.90
N THR A 103 10.31 19.39 -2.72
CA THR A 103 10.00 18.78 -1.42
C THR A 103 9.30 19.80 -0.52
N PHE A 104 8.53 19.33 0.45
CA PHE A 104 8.03 20.10 1.57
C PHE A 104 8.93 19.94 2.78
N GLN A 105 8.97 20.98 3.63
CA GLN A 105 9.56 20.93 4.95
C GLN A 105 8.68 21.68 5.93
N THR A 106 8.44 21.08 7.10
CA THR A 106 7.60 21.64 8.17
C THR A 106 8.45 21.98 9.39
N LYS A 107 7.99 22.96 10.17
CA LYS A 107 8.65 23.39 11.40
C LYS A 107 7.78 23.12 12.62
N TYR A 108 8.19 22.21 13.48
CA TYR A 108 7.53 21.84 14.73
C TYR A 108 8.42 22.19 15.93
N HIS A 109 7.86 22.83 16.96
CA HIS A 109 8.60 23.23 18.18
C HIS A 109 9.92 23.98 17.92
N GLY A 110 9.94 24.85 16.90
CA GLY A 110 11.15 25.59 16.54
C GLY A 110 12.17 24.80 15.73
N LYS A 111 11.98 23.50 15.48
CA LYS A 111 12.86 22.64 14.68
C LYS A 111 12.26 22.35 13.30
N TRP A 112 13.06 22.50 12.25
CA TRP A 112 12.68 22.01 10.92
C TRP A 112 12.85 20.49 10.89
N LEU A 113 11.81 19.79 10.45
CA LEU A 113 11.86 18.34 10.24
C LEU A 113 12.56 18.01 8.91
N ALA A 114 12.75 16.73 8.62
CA ALA A 114 13.30 16.31 7.34
C ALA A 114 12.41 16.73 6.17
N GLU A 115 13.01 16.83 4.98
CA GLU A 115 12.25 17.09 3.76
C GLU A 115 11.44 15.86 3.35
N THR A 116 10.32 16.09 2.69
CA THR A 116 9.45 15.02 2.19
C THR A 116 8.83 15.43 0.85
N PRO A 117 8.59 14.49 -0.09
CA PRO A 117 7.76 14.77 -1.27
C PRO A 117 6.31 15.12 -0.91
N GLY A 118 5.89 14.81 0.33
CA GLY A 118 4.53 14.96 0.83
C GLY A 118 3.66 13.74 0.53
N ILE A 119 2.60 13.55 1.31
CA ILE A 119 1.77 12.32 1.23
C ILE A 119 0.98 12.21 -0.10
N TYR A 120 0.70 13.33 -0.77
CA TYR A 120 -0.02 13.39 -2.04
C TYR A 120 0.91 13.51 -3.27
N ALA A 121 2.20 13.16 -3.16
CA ALA A 121 3.09 13.13 -4.32
C ALA A 121 2.58 12.12 -5.36
N LYS A 122 2.47 12.54 -6.64
CA LYS A 122 1.94 11.72 -7.75
C LYS A 122 2.98 11.35 -8.81
N ALA A 123 4.15 11.97 -8.73
CA ALA A 123 5.32 11.70 -9.56
C ALA A 123 6.56 11.99 -8.71
N VAL A 124 7.56 11.11 -8.76
CA VAL A 124 8.81 11.26 -8.02
C VAL A 124 10.00 10.89 -8.90
N GLY A 125 11.15 11.49 -8.61
CA GLY A 125 12.40 11.04 -9.18
C GLY A 125 12.91 9.77 -8.51
N VAL A 126 14.12 9.36 -8.91
CA VAL A 126 14.79 8.15 -8.38
C VAL A 126 14.75 8.08 -6.84
N ASN A 127 14.43 6.90 -6.32
CA ASN A 127 14.27 6.56 -4.90
C ASN A 127 13.18 7.37 -4.16
N GLY A 128 12.23 7.99 -4.86
CA GLY A 128 11.06 8.58 -4.21
C GLY A 128 11.30 9.83 -3.36
N ASN A 129 12.52 10.40 -3.35
CA ASN A 129 12.88 11.43 -2.37
C ASN A 129 12.38 12.85 -2.72
N ARG A 130 12.11 13.11 -4.00
CA ARG A 130 11.61 14.40 -4.49
C ARG A 130 10.45 14.17 -5.44
N ALA A 131 9.37 14.89 -5.22
CA ALA A 131 8.23 14.88 -6.10
C ALA A 131 8.47 15.79 -7.31
N MET A 132 7.77 15.58 -8.41
CA MET A 132 7.84 16.40 -9.61
C MET A 132 6.49 17.04 -9.92
N ILE A 133 6.48 18.34 -10.22
CA ILE A 133 5.31 19.01 -10.79
C ILE A 133 5.07 18.43 -12.18
N THR A 134 3.91 17.81 -12.39
CA THR A 134 3.69 16.96 -13.57
C THR A 134 2.40 17.32 -14.28
N ASP A 135 2.50 17.40 -15.61
CA ASP A 135 1.38 17.46 -16.54
C ASP A 135 1.13 16.02 -16.97
N PHE A 136 0.18 15.37 -16.31
CA PHE A 136 -0.07 13.95 -16.50
C PHE A 136 -0.52 13.61 -17.91
N SER A 137 -1.04 14.57 -18.68
CA SER A 137 -1.41 14.36 -20.08
C SER A 137 -0.22 13.96 -20.96
N ARG A 138 1.01 14.40 -20.60
CA ARG A 138 2.27 14.07 -21.30
C ARG A 138 2.74 12.64 -21.07
N THR A 139 2.20 11.98 -20.03
CA THR A 139 2.56 10.60 -19.66
C THR A 139 1.65 9.55 -20.29
N ASN A 140 0.57 9.97 -20.96
CA ASN A 140 -0.41 9.07 -21.55
C ASN A 140 0.16 8.31 -22.76
N PRO A 141 0.05 6.97 -22.82
CA PRO A 141 0.35 6.24 -24.04
C PRO A 141 -0.67 6.56 -25.15
N PRO A 142 -0.35 6.21 -26.41
CA PRO A 142 -1.29 6.36 -27.52
C PRO A 142 -2.66 5.74 -27.21
N ASN A 143 -3.73 6.46 -27.53
CA ASN A 143 -5.12 6.05 -27.28
C ASN A 143 -5.51 5.81 -25.80
N TRP A 144 -4.73 6.28 -24.81
CA TRP A 144 -5.10 6.14 -23.39
C TRP A 144 -6.51 6.66 -23.06
N HIS A 145 -6.92 7.78 -23.66
CA HIS A 145 -8.27 8.34 -23.52
C HIS A 145 -9.41 7.44 -24.02
N LYS A 146 -9.11 6.36 -24.75
CA LYS A 146 -10.07 5.34 -25.22
C LYS A 146 -9.99 4.05 -24.40
N ASP A 147 -8.95 3.90 -23.58
CA ASP A 147 -8.80 2.75 -22.71
C ASP A 147 -9.97 2.69 -21.73
N LYS A 148 -10.48 1.48 -21.51
CA LYS A 148 -11.60 1.21 -20.60
C LYS A 148 -11.35 -0.16 -20.00
N SER A 149 -11.74 -0.29 -18.73
CA SER A 149 -11.88 -1.59 -18.09
C SER A 149 -12.58 -2.58 -19.04
N PRO A 150 -12.05 -3.81 -19.20
CA PRO A 150 -12.73 -4.90 -19.90
C PRO A 150 -14.16 -5.10 -19.37
N ARG A 151 -15.02 -5.95 -19.96
CA ARG A 151 -16.38 -6.19 -19.43
C ARG A 151 -16.36 -7.26 -18.32
N MET A 152 -17.15 -7.09 -17.25
CA MET A 152 -17.37 -8.09 -16.20
C MET A 152 -18.87 -8.31 -16.08
N LEU A 153 -19.29 -9.57 -16.10
CA LEU A 153 -20.70 -9.94 -16.06
C LEU A 153 -21.13 -10.16 -14.60
N SER A 154 -20.32 -10.87 -13.82
CA SER A 154 -20.54 -11.15 -12.41
C SER A 154 -19.24 -11.05 -11.60
N LYS A 155 -19.37 -10.76 -10.30
CA LYS A 155 -18.25 -10.85 -9.35
C LYS A 155 -17.74 -12.29 -9.17
N ASN A 156 -18.59 -13.28 -9.41
CA ASN A 156 -18.20 -14.69 -9.36
C ASN A 156 -17.46 -15.16 -10.63
N ASP A 157 -17.32 -14.29 -11.65
CA ASP A 157 -16.48 -14.57 -12.83
C ASP A 157 -15.02 -14.15 -12.60
N VAL A 158 -14.70 -13.63 -11.40
CA VAL A 158 -13.35 -13.19 -11.06
C VAL A 158 -12.44 -14.41 -10.85
N ILE A 159 -11.42 -14.50 -11.69
CA ILE A 159 -10.29 -15.43 -11.61
C ILE A 159 -9.03 -14.58 -11.48
N LEU A 160 -8.48 -14.55 -10.27
CA LEU A 160 -7.29 -13.79 -9.90
C LEU A 160 -6.02 -14.58 -10.24
N TYR A 161 -5.02 -13.89 -10.78
CA TYR A 161 -3.67 -14.39 -10.93
C TYR A 161 -2.69 -13.42 -10.25
N GLU A 162 -2.17 -13.81 -9.10
CA GLU A 162 -1.20 -13.01 -8.34
C GLU A 162 0.18 -13.10 -8.97
N VAL A 163 0.84 -11.95 -9.16
CA VAL A 163 2.17 -11.88 -9.77
C VAL A 163 2.98 -10.69 -9.24
N GLN A 164 4.29 -10.88 -9.18
CA GLN A 164 5.25 -9.81 -8.97
C GLN A 164 5.88 -9.42 -10.32
N ILE A 165 5.99 -8.11 -10.60
CA ILE A 165 6.39 -7.57 -11.93
C ILE A 165 7.78 -8.03 -12.38
N ARG A 166 8.74 -8.04 -11.46
CA ARG A 166 10.07 -8.59 -11.67
C ARG A 166 10.00 -10.09 -11.97
N ASP A 167 9.38 -10.87 -11.08
CA ASP A 167 9.37 -12.34 -11.16
C ASP A 167 8.72 -12.86 -12.44
N PHE A 168 7.70 -12.16 -12.93
CA PHE A 168 6.99 -12.52 -14.16
C PHE A 168 7.90 -12.75 -15.38
N SER A 169 9.00 -12.00 -15.46
CA SER A 169 9.79 -11.93 -16.70
C SER A 169 11.30 -11.94 -16.51
N ILE A 170 11.82 -11.87 -15.28
CA ILE A 170 13.26 -11.76 -15.01
C ILE A 170 14.07 -12.98 -15.47
N ALA A 171 13.46 -14.17 -15.51
CA ALA A 171 14.12 -15.40 -15.91
C ALA A 171 14.71 -15.32 -17.33
N ASP A 172 15.91 -15.87 -17.54
CA ASP A 172 16.59 -15.82 -18.84
C ASP A 172 15.74 -16.42 -19.98
N ASN A 173 15.06 -17.52 -19.69
CA ASN A 173 14.20 -18.24 -20.64
C ASN A 173 12.79 -17.66 -20.76
N SER A 174 12.48 -16.50 -20.20
CA SER A 174 11.13 -15.91 -20.24
C SER A 174 10.66 -15.51 -21.64
N GLY A 175 11.57 -15.37 -22.60
CA GLY A 175 11.26 -14.93 -23.97
C GLY A 175 10.99 -13.43 -24.11
N MET A 176 10.95 -12.69 -23.00
CA MET A 176 10.71 -11.24 -22.97
C MET A 176 12.03 -10.45 -22.95
N LYS A 177 12.02 -9.27 -23.57
CA LYS A 177 13.15 -8.34 -23.66
C LYS A 177 13.25 -7.44 -22.45
N ASN A 178 12.13 -6.87 -22.01
CA ASN A 178 12.06 -5.94 -20.88
C ASN A 178 11.98 -6.70 -19.55
N LYS A 179 12.96 -7.56 -19.30
CA LYS A 179 12.98 -8.48 -18.16
C LYS A 179 12.86 -7.73 -16.83
N GLY A 180 11.81 -8.06 -16.10
CA GLY A 180 11.46 -7.54 -14.79
C GLY A 180 10.89 -6.12 -14.75
N LEU A 181 10.46 -5.59 -15.90
CA LEU A 181 9.94 -4.23 -16.04
C LEU A 181 8.45 -4.23 -16.41
N TYR A 182 7.78 -3.09 -16.23
CA TYR A 182 6.39 -2.87 -16.67
C TYR A 182 6.18 -3.24 -18.14
N LEU A 183 7.15 -2.88 -19.00
CA LEU A 183 7.06 -3.12 -20.44
C LEU A 183 7.06 -4.60 -20.82
N ALA A 184 7.45 -5.53 -19.94
CA ALA A 184 7.35 -6.98 -20.20
C ALA A 184 5.91 -7.40 -20.54
N PHE A 185 4.93 -6.77 -19.89
CA PHE A 185 3.51 -7.04 -20.10
C PHE A 185 2.99 -6.52 -21.46
N THR A 186 3.78 -5.74 -22.18
CA THR A 186 3.42 -5.25 -23.52
C THR A 186 3.91 -6.17 -24.64
N GLU A 187 4.71 -7.19 -24.32
CA GLU A 187 5.34 -8.08 -25.29
C GLU A 187 4.46 -9.28 -25.63
N GLU A 188 3.75 -9.20 -26.76
CA GLU A 188 2.92 -10.29 -27.27
C GLU A 188 3.74 -11.36 -28.00
N ASN A 189 3.21 -12.58 -28.04
CA ASN A 189 3.75 -13.74 -28.76
C ASN A 189 5.17 -14.13 -28.33
N THR A 190 5.50 -13.90 -27.06
CA THR A 190 6.74 -14.36 -26.44
C THR A 190 6.68 -15.86 -26.15
N VAL A 191 7.82 -16.53 -26.30
CA VAL A 191 7.96 -17.97 -26.05
C VAL A 191 9.24 -18.25 -25.28
N ASN A 192 9.20 -19.29 -24.45
CA ASN A 192 10.41 -19.78 -23.78
C ASN A 192 11.28 -20.63 -24.72
N THR A 193 12.41 -21.11 -24.22
CA THR A 193 13.36 -21.97 -24.95
C THR A 193 12.78 -23.31 -25.41
N TYR A 194 11.63 -23.73 -24.86
CA TYR A 194 10.90 -24.94 -25.27
C TYR A 194 9.79 -24.65 -26.30
N GLY A 195 9.64 -23.38 -26.73
CA GLY A 195 8.58 -22.97 -27.66
C GLY A 195 7.20 -22.82 -27.01
N LEU A 196 7.10 -22.83 -25.68
CA LEU A 196 5.84 -22.61 -24.96
C LEU A 196 5.58 -21.12 -24.81
N SER A 197 4.31 -20.72 -24.96
CA SER A 197 3.88 -19.32 -24.77
C SER A 197 4.23 -18.81 -23.38
N THR A 198 4.75 -17.59 -23.31
CA THR A 198 5.03 -16.85 -22.07
C THR A 198 4.35 -15.48 -22.08
N GLY A 199 4.62 -14.66 -21.06
CA GLY A 199 4.18 -13.26 -21.01
C GLY A 199 2.67 -13.09 -21.07
N ILE A 200 2.23 -11.97 -21.63
CA ILE A 200 0.81 -11.62 -21.71
C ILE A 200 0.01 -12.61 -22.57
N SER A 201 0.62 -13.23 -23.58
CA SER A 201 -0.01 -14.27 -24.40
C SER A 201 -0.33 -15.52 -23.59
N HIS A 202 0.56 -15.90 -22.66
CA HIS A 202 0.30 -17.00 -21.73
C HIS A 202 -0.87 -16.66 -20.79
N LEU A 203 -0.88 -15.46 -20.19
CA LEU A 203 -1.96 -15.04 -19.29
C LEU A 203 -3.33 -15.09 -19.98
N LYS A 204 -3.40 -14.60 -21.22
CA LYS A 204 -4.62 -14.69 -22.04
C LYS A 204 -5.01 -16.13 -22.32
N GLY A 205 -4.05 -16.97 -22.70
CA GLY A 205 -4.29 -18.39 -22.98
C GLY A 205 -4.76 -19.18 -21.75
N LEU A 206 -4.30 -18.80 -20.56
CA LEU A 206 -4.72 -19.37 -19.27
C LEU A 206 -6.18 -19.02 -18.94
N GLY A 207 -6.71 -17.91 -19.48
CA GLY A 207 -8.11 -17.52 -19.31
C GLY A 207 -8.39 -16.79 -17.99
N ILE A 208 -7.37 -16.19 -17.36
CA ILE A 208 -7.55 -15.34 -16.19
C ILE A 208 -8.37 -14.11 -16.56
N THR A 209 -9.03 -13.51 -15.57
CA THR A 209 -9.81 -12.28 -15.80
C THR A 209 -9.18 -11.07 -15.15
N HIS A 210 -8.41 -11.28 -14.08
CA HIS A 210 -7.78 -10.24 -13.28
C HIS A 210 -6.35 -10.64 -12.97
N LEU A 211 -5.40 -9.76 -13.29
CA LEU A 211 -4.02 -9.85 -12.84
C LEU A 211 -3.90 -9.06 -11.53
N HIS A 212 -3.59 -9.74 -10.43
CA HIS A 212 -3.28 -9.14 -9.14
C HIS A 212 -1.77 -8.89 -9.09
N LEU A 213 -1.40 -7.61 -9.19
CA LEU A 213 -0.03 -7.18 -9.02
C LEU A 213 0.28 -7.07 -7.52
N LEU A 214 1.36 -7.69 -7.06
CA LEU A 214 2.04 -7.31 -5.82
C LEU A 214 2.33 -5.79 -5.80
N PRO A 215 2.69 -5.20 -4.65
CA PRO A 215 2.90 -3.76 -4.53
C PRO A 215 3.71 -3.16 -5.69
N ALA A 216 3.04 -2.29 -6.44
CA ALA A 216 3.62 -1.62 -7.61
C ALA A 216 3.60 -0.09 -7.46
N PHE A 217 3.25 0.41 -6.28
CA PHE A 217 3.52 1.78 -5.84
C PHE A 217 4.96 1.89 -5.32
N ASP A 218 5.51 3.10 -5.25
CA ASP A 218 6.88 3.39 -4.83
C ASP A 218 7.15 2.98 -3.37
N PHE A 219 8.12 2.09 -3.20
CA PHE A 219 8.51 1.51 -1.92
C PHE A 219 10.00 1.72 -1.64
N ARG A 220 10.39 1.58 -0.38
CA ARG A 220 11.65 2.13 0.14
C ARG A 220 12.86 1.21 -0.02
N SER A 221 12.65 -0.09 -0.08
CA SER A 221 13.71 -1.10 0.12
C SER A 221 14.70 -1.26 -1.04
N ILE A 222 14.39 -0.76 -2.24
CA ILE A 222 15.26 -0.87 -3.42
C ILE A 222 15.90 0.49 -3.74
N ASP A 223 17.23 0.50 -3.87
CA ASP A 223 17.96 1.66 -4.41
C ASP A 223 17.96 1.60 -5.94
N GLU A 224 17.00 2.30 -6.53
CA GLU A 224 16.78 2.46 -7.98
C GLU A 224 17.99 3.10 -8.69
N SER A 225 18.91 3.75 -7.96
CA SER A 225 20.08 4.42 -8.55
C SER A 225 21.25 3.49 -8.87
N THR A 226 21.22 2.26 -8.35
CA THR A 226 22.33 1.29 -8.51
C THR A 226 22.36 0.61 -9.87
N GLY A 227 21.25 0.64 -10.62
CA GLY A 227 21.11 -0.08 -11.88
C GLY A 227 20.99 -1.60 -11.71
N PRO A 228 20.72 -2.35 -12.81
CA PRO A 228 20.55 -3.79 -12.75
C PRO A 228 21.90 -4.54 -12.51
N PRO A 229 21.91 -5.66 -11.75
CA PRO A 229 20.76 -6.25 -11.06
C PRO A 229 20.48 -5.54 -9.74
N MET A 230 19.27 -4.99 -9.62
CA MET A 230 18.80 -4.40 -8.36
C MET A 230 18.52 -5.50 -7.32
N PRO A 231 18.58 -5.18 -6.01
CA PRO A 231 18.12 -6.10 -4.96
C PRO A 231 16.64 -6.47 -5.17
N TYR A 232 16.22 -7.58 -4.56
CA TYR A 232 14.84 -8.05 -4.63
C TYR A 232 14.06 -7.62 -3.39
N ASN A 233 12.82 -7.17 -3.60
CA ASN A 233 11.83 -7.00 -2.54
C ASN A 233 10.42 -7.17 -3.15
N TRP A 234 9.46 -7.57 -2.31
CA TRP A 234 8.05 -7.64 -2.69
C TRP A 234 7.37 -6.27 -2.75
N GLY A 235 7.87 -5.28 -2.01
CA GLY A 235 7.39 -3.91 -2.04
C GLY A 235 6.40 -3.53 -0.92
N TYR A 236 6.26 -4.38 0.10
CA TYR A 236 5.42 -4.10 1.29
C TYR A 236 6.06 -3.11 2.28
N ASP A 237 6.92 -2.19 1.83
CA ASP A 237 7.48 -1.10 2.65
C ASP A 237 7.21 0.29 2.06
N PRO A 238 5.96 0.80 2.15
CA PRO A 238 5.49 1.93 1.36
C PRO A 238 6.24 3.24 1.61
N LEU A 239 6.56 3.94 0.52
CA LEU A 239 7.17 5.26 0.54
C LEU A 239 6.23 6.32 -0.03
N ASN A 240 5.85 6.20 -1.32
CA ASN A 240 4.96 7.14 -2.01
C ASN A 240 3.76 6.41 -2.67
N TYR A 241 2.66 6.30 -1.93
CA TYR A 241 1.44 5.56 -2.27
C TYR A 241 0.78 5.85 -3.63
N ASN A 242 0.98 7.04 -4.19
CA ASN A 242 0.28 7.51 -5.40
C ASN A 242 1.18 7.48 -6.64
N VAL A 243 2.34 6.84 -6.54
CA VAL A 243 3.39 6.84 -7.57
C VAL A 243 3.76 5.41 -7.90
N PRO A 244 3.87 5.01 -9.16
CA PRO A 244 4.42 3.71 -9.52
C PRO A 244 5.87 3.53 -9.03
N GLU A 245 6.25 2.30 -8.70
CA GLU A 245 7.60 1.92 -8.33
C GLU A 245 8.61 2.16 -9.48
N GLY A 246 9.76 2.75 -9.18
CA GLY A 246 10.76 3.06 -10.21
C GLY A 246 11.65 1.88 -10.57
N SER A 247 11.87 0.90 -9.68
CA SER A 247 12.69 -0.28 -10.01
C SER A 247 12.10 -1.18 -11.11
N PHE A 248 10.82 -1.00 -11.43
CA PHE A 248 10.15 -1.67 -12.56
C PHE A 248 10.10 -0.83 -13.84
N ALA A 249 10.62 0.40 -13.82
CA ALA A 249 10.69 1.28 -14.98
C ALA A 249 12.03 1.15 -15.71
N SER A 250 12.05 1.42 -17.02
CA SER A 250 13.28 1.38 -17.82
C SER A 250 14.29 2.48 -17.45
N ASP A 251 13.80 3.61 -16.92
CA ASP A 251 14.61 4.72 -16.41
C ASP A 251 13.95 5.33 -15.15
N PRO A 252 14.40 4.98 -13.94
CA PRO A 252 13.86 5.53 -12.70
C PRO A 252 14.24 6.99 -12.44
N PHE A 253 15.24 7.54 -13.14
CA PHE A 253 15.67 8.93 -12.97
C PHE A 253 14.71 9.92 -13.62
N CYS A 254 13.98 9.49 -14.64
CA CYS A 254 12.92 10.25 -15.27
C CYS A 254 11.56 9.90 -14.63
N ALA A 255 11.01 10.82 -13.82
CA ALA A 255 9.75 10.61 -13.11
C ALA A 255 8.57 10.23 -14.02
N GLU A 256 8.55 10.70 -15.27
CA GLU A 256 7.49 10.41 -16.23
C GLU A 256 7.56 8.98 -16.78
N THR A 257 8.75 8.37 -16.83
CA THR A 257 8.94 7.05 -17.44
C THR A 257 8.14 5.99 -16.70
N ARG A 258 8.25 5.91 -15.37
CA ARG A 258 7.49 4.95 -14.55
C ARG A 258 5.98 5.11 -14.70
N ILE A 259 5.49 6.34 -14.83
CA ILE A 259 4.07 6.64 -15.01
C ILE A 259 3.59 6.14 -16.38
N ARG A 260 4.33 6.48 -17.45
CA ARG A 260 3.98 6.09 -18.82
C ARG A 260 4.02 4.59 -19.01
N GLU A 261 5.06 3.92 -18.51
CA GLU A 261 5.24 2.48 -18.67
C GLU A 261 4.23 1.67 -17.85
N PHE A 262 3.86 2.14 -16.65
CA PHE A 262 2.77 1.54 -15.89
C PHE A 262 1.44 1.63 -16.66
N LYS A 263 1.11 2.79 -17.24
CA LYS A 263 -0.08 2.94 -18.09
C LYS A 263 -0.02 2.05 -19.33
N GLN A 264 1.15 1.88 -19.95
CA GLN A 264 1.32 0.97 -21.08
C GLN A 264 1.06 -0.50 -20.69
N MET A 265 1.53 -0.92 -19.51
CA MET A 265 1.23 -2.25 -18.96
C MET A 265 -0.29 -2.44 -18.78
N VAL A 266 -0.96 -1.49 -18.10
CA VAL A 266 -2.41 -1.56 -17.88
C VAL A 266 -3.16 -1.61 -19.21
N GLN A 267 -2.83 -0.72 -20.15
CA GLN A 267 -3.43 -0.69 -21.48
C GLN A 267 -3.24 -2.02 -22.23
N ALA A 268 -2.06 -2.61 -22.16
CA ALA A 268 -1.77 -3.89 -22.81
C ALA A 268 -2.62 -5.02 -22.21
N LEU A 269 -2.77 -5.07 -20.88
CA LEU A 269 -3.64 -6.04 -20.20
C LEU A 269 -5.11 -5.84 -20.59
N HIS A 270 -5.61 -4.61 -20.59
CA HIS A 270 -6.97 -4.28 -21.03
C HIS A 270 -7.24 -4.69 -22.47
N ASN A 271 -6.28 -4.47 -23.38
CA ASN A 271 -6.38 -4.91 -24.78
C ASN A 271 -6.51 -6.43 -24.93
N GLN A 272 -6.02 -7.20 -23.95
CA GLN A 272 -6.17 -8.66 -23.89
C GLN A 272 -7.41 -9.10 -23.09
N GLY A 273 -8.23 -8.16 -22.62
CA GLY A 273 -9.43 -8.43 -21.82
C GLY A 273 -9.14 -8.75 -20.35
N ILE A 274 -7.92 -8.49 -19.88
CA ILE A 274 -7.46 -8.77 -18.52
C ILE A 274 -7.52 -7.48 -17.71
N ARG A 275 -8.20 -7.52 -16.58
CA ARG A 275 -8.24 -6.43 -15.60
C ARG A 275 -7.03 -6.41 -14.69
N VAL A 276 -6.77 -5.27 -14.06
CA VAL A 276 -5.65 -5.08 -13.15
C VAL A 276 -6.14 -4.81 -11.73
N ILE A 277 -5.71 -5.65 -10.79
CA ILE A 277 -5.85 -5.43 -9.35
C ILE A 277 -4.50 -4.94 -8.83
N LEU A 278 -4.51 -3.85 -8.06
CA LEU A 278 -3.32 -3.35 -7.37
C LEU A 278 -3.34 -3.79 -5.90
N ASP A 279 -2.27 -4.42 -5.43
CA ASP A 279 -2.03 -4.65 -4.00
C ASP A 279 -1.65 -3.34 -3.31
N VAL A 280 -2.41 -2.95 -2.29
CA VAL A 280 -2.29 -1.67 -1.59
C VAL A 280 -2.06 -1.86 -0.10
N VAL A 281 -1.07 -1.11 0.43
CA VAL A 281 -0.53 -1.30 1.78
C VAL A 281 -0.78 -0.07 2.63
N TYR A 282 -2.05 0.25 2.87
CA TYR A 282 -2.43 1.41 3.70
C TYR A 282 -2.29 1.15 5.20
N ASN A 283 -2.06 -0.10 5.62
CA ASN A 283 -2.08 -0.50 7.01
C ASN A 283 -0.85 -0.03 7.82
N HIS A 284 0.27 0.26 7.16
CA HIS A 284 1.50 0.79 7.76
C HIS A 284 2.30 1.58 6.71
N THR A 285 3.38 2.24 7.13
CA THR A 285 4.35 2.92 6.26
C THR A 285 5.76 2.32 6.40
N GLY A 286 6.56 2.34 5.32
CA GLY A 286 7.92 1.77 5.31
C GLY A 286 8.92 2.47 6.24
N TYR A 287 8.65 3.73 6.59
CA TYR A 287 9.28 4.42 7.72
C TYR A 287 8.25 4.68 8.81
N THR A 288 8.68 4.74 10.07
CA THR A 288 7.84 5.25 11.17
C THR A 288 8.05 6.75 11.34
N GLU A 289 9.06 7.18 12.11
CA GLU A 289 9.24 8.60 12.45
C GLU A 289 9.56 9.52 11.24
N ASN A 290 10.23 8.98 10.22
CA ASN A 290 10.65 9.72 9.03
C ASN A 290 9.68 9.57 7.84
N SER A 291 8.50 8.98 8.04
CA SER A 291 7.50 8.92 6.97
C SER A 291 7.01 10.32 6.59
N ALA A 292 6.55 10.47 5.34
CA ALA A 292 5.91 11.72 4.90
C ALA A 292 4.74 12.12 5.81
N PHE A 293 3.96 11.14 6.29
CA PHE A 293 2.86 11.37 7.22
C PHE A 293 3.33 11.99 8.54
N ASN A 294 4.35 11.40 9.16
CA ASN A 294 4.84 11.87 10.45
C ASN A 294 5.61 13.19 10.33
N LEU A 295 6.30 13.42 9.21
CA LEU A 295 6.97 14.68 8.91
C LEU A 295 5.97 15.84 8.66
N LEU A 296 4.76 15.54 8.16
CA LEU A 296 3.73 16.56 7.92
C LEU A 296 2.80 16.78 9.11
N ALA A 297 2.44 15.73 9.84
CA ALA A 297 1.61 15.81 11.04
C ALA A 297 2.04 14.73 12.06
N PRO A 298 3.03 15.04 12.93
CA PRO A 298 3.60 14.08 13.87
C PRO A 298 2.54 13.31 14.68
N GLY A 299 2.62 11.98 14.64
CA GLY A 299 1.73 11.04 15.34
C GLY A 299 0.30 10.92 14.80
N TYR A 300 -0.18 11.88 14.00
CA TYR A 300 -1.60 11.97 13.63
C TYR A 300 -2.07 10.83 12.71
N TYR A 301 -1.23 10.29 11.85
CA TYR A 301 -1.68 9.25 10.92
C TYR A 301 -1.58 7.82 11.46
N TYR A 302 -1.23 7.66 12.73
CA TYR A 302 -0.88 6.38 13.32
C TYR A 302 -1.55 6.13 14.66
N ARG A 303 -1.81 4.86 14.93
CA ARG A 303 -2.27 4.44 16.24
C ARG A 303 -1.10 4.29 17.19
N HIS A 304 -1.39 4.54 18.46
CA HIS A 304 -0.45 4.43 19.55
C HIS A 304 -1.13 3.63 20.65
N THR A 305 -0.33 2.89 21.41
CA THR A 305 -0.78 2.22 22.64
C THR A 305 -1.21 3.26 23.68
N PRO A 306 -1.95 2.86 24.73
CA PRO A 306 -2.28 3.77 25.84
C PRO A 306 -1.05 4.39 26.53
N GLY A 307 0.12 3.76 26.42
CA GLY A 307 1.40 4.28 26.94
C GLY A 307 2.04 5.37 26.07
N GLY A 308 1.53 5.59 24.85
CA GLY A 308 2.07 6.55 23.88
C GLY A 308 3.11 5.98 22.92
N GLU A 309 3.44 4.69 23.04
CA GLU A 309 4.31 4.00 22.08
C GLU A 309 3.55 3.69 20.78
N TRP A 310 4.26 3.58 19.66
CA TRP A 310 3.70 3.12 18.39
C TRP A 310 3.02 1.76 18.57
N SER A 311 1.76 1.63 18.13
CA SER A 311 1.15 0.31 18.04
C SER A 311 1.56 -0.38 16.74
N ASN A 312 1.49 -1.71 16.72
CA ASN A 312 2.16 -2.51 15.72
C ASN A 312 1.33 -3.72 15.27
N ALA A 313 0.05 -3.51 14.95
CA ALA A 313 -0.80 -4.56 14.40
C ALA A 313 -0.30 -5.15 13.07
N SER A 314 0.59 -4.44 12.35
CA SER A 314 1.24 -4.90 11.12
C SER A 314 2.45 -5.80 11.36
N ALA A 315 2.99 -5.81 12.59
CA ALA A 315 4.32 -6.35 12.91
C ALA A 315 5.51 -5.68 12.16
N CYS A 316 5.27 -4.61 11.41
CA CYS A 316 6.27 -3.87 10.61
C CYS A 316 6.79 -2.58 11.28
N GLY A 317 6.43 -2.36 12.55
CA GLY A 317 6.92 -1.26 13.40
C GLY A 317 5.93 -0.11 13.59
N ASN A 318 4.82 -0.08 12.87
CA ASN A 318 3.74 0.91 13.02
C ASN A 318 2.42 0.39 12.43
N GLU A 319 1.28 1.00 12.79
CA GLU A 319 0.02 0.83 12.07
C GLU A 319 -0.68 2.19 11.87
N THR A 320 -1.37 2.35 10.74
CA THR A 320 -2.07 3.59 10.42
C THR A 320 -3.44 3.68 11.11
N ALA A 321 -3.84 4.91 11.42
CA ALA A 321 -5.10 5.25 12.08
C ALA A 321 -6.21 5.52 11.07
N SER A 322 -6.68 4.48 10.37
CA SER A 322 -7.71 4.59 9.32
C SER A 322 -9.04 5.20 9.79
N GLU A 323 -9.33 5.19 11.10
CA GLU A 323 -10.48 5.86 11.72
C GLU A 323 -10.37 7.38 11.77
N ARG A 324 -9.16 7.94 11.58
CA ARG A 324 -8.96 9.38 11.62
C ARG A 324 -9.36 10.02 10.29
N PRO A 325 -10.13 11.12 10.29
CA PRO A 325 -10.72 11.67 9.08
C PRO A 325 -9.72 11.94 7.95
N MET A 326 -8.55 12.52 8.25
CA MET A 326 -7.57 12.84 7.20
C MET A 326 -6.80 11.61 6.70
N MET A 327 -6.74 10.50 7.45
CA MET A 327 -6.20 9.22 6.97
C MET A 327 -7.23 8.51 6.08
N GLN A 328 -8.49 8.46 6.51
CA GLN A 328 -9.59 7.92 5.69
C GLN A 328 -9.69 8.68 4.35
N LYS A 329 -9.64 10.02 4.41
CA LYS A 329 -9.61 10.88 3.21
C LYS A 329 -8.44 10.55 2.30
N PHE A 330 -7.24 10.42 2.86
CA PHE A 330 -6.05 10.06 2.09
C PHE A 330 -6.21 8.71 1.37
N MET A 331 -6.67 7.67 2.07
CA MET A 331 -6.90 6.35 1.47
C MET A 331 -7.88 6.44 0.29
N ILE A 332 -9.01 7.13 0.48
CA ILE A 332 -10.03 7.29 -0.56
C ILE A 332 -9.48 8.04 -1.77
N GLU A 333 -8.80 9.17 -1.57
CA GLU A 333 -8.25 9.98 -2.66
C GLU A 333 -7.10 9.28 -3.39
N SER A 334 -6.29 8.51 -2.68
CA SER A 334 -5.25 7.66 -3.24
C SER A 334 -5.81 6.56 -4.14
N LEU A 335 -6.84 5.85 -3.67
CA LEU A 335 -7.52 4.81 -4.45
C LEU A 335 -8.21 5.38 -5.69
N LEU A 336 -8.91 6.51 -5.55
CA LEU A 336 -9.53 7.20 -6.68
C LEU A 336 -8.49 7.66 -7.70
N TRP A 337 -7.32 8.11 -7.25
CA TRP A 337 -6.22 8.48 -8.14
C TRP A 337 -5.76 7.29 -8.98
N TRP A 338 -5.56 6.10 -8.38
CA TRP A 338 -5.22 4.89 -9.12
C TRP A 338 -6.30 4.48 -10.14
N MET A 339 -7.58 4.61 -9.79
CA MET A 339 -8.67 4.32 -10.72
C MET A 339 -8.77 5.33 -11.86
N GLN A 340 -8.58 6.62 -11.59
CA GLN A 340 -8.80 7.69 -12.56
C GLN A 340 -7.60 7.90 -13.48
N GLU A 341 -6.39 7.87 -12.94
CA GLU A 341 -5.18 8.15 -13.70
C GLU A 341 -4.63 6.91 -14.40
N TYR A 342 -4.72 5.76 -13.72
CA TYR A 342 -4.10 4.50 -14.17
C TYR A 342 -5.12 3.42 -14.55
N HIS A 343 -6.43 3.72 -14.46
CA HIS A 343 -7.51 2.82 -14.85
C HIS A 343 -7.50 1.46 -14.11
N ILE A 344 -7.02 1.44 -12.87
CA ILE A 344 -7.03 0.22 -12.03
C ILE A 344 -8.46 -0.25 -11.77
N ASP A 345 -8.69 -1.57 -11.90
CA ASP A 345 -10.01 -2.18 -11.82
C ASP A 345 -10.40 -2.68 -10.42
N GLY A 346 -9.46 -2.68 -9.49
CA GLY A 346 -9.71 -3.13 -8.13
C GLY A 346 -8.46 -3.17 -7.26
N PHE A 347 -8.66 -3.53 -6.00
CA PHE A 347 -7.64 -3.41 -4.97
C PHE A 347 -7.64 -4.61 -4.03
N ARG A 348 -6.46 -5.18 -3.79
CA ARG A 348 -6.19 -6.12 -2.70
C ARG A 348 -5.61 -5.32 -1.54
N PHE A 349 -6.30 -5.28 -0.41
CA PHE A 349 -5.84 -4.60 0.80
C PHE A 349 -4.99 -5.53 1.64
N ASP A 350 -3.70 -5.22 1.72
CA ASP A 350 -2.74 -5.85 2.62
C ASP A 350 -3.14 -5.63 4.08
N LEU A 351 -3.13 -6.69 4.89
CA LEU A 351 -3.56 -6.70 6.29
C LEU A 351 -4.81 -5.85 6.53
N MET A 352 -5.83 -6.05 5.67
CA MET A 352 -7.09 -5.29 5.68
C MET A 352 -7.73 -5.27 7.08
N GLY A 353 -7.54 -6.33 7.87
CA GLY A 353 -7.98 -6.44 9.26
C GLY A 353 -7.49 -5.33 10.20
N ILE A 354 -6.46 -4.57 9.84
CA ILE A 354 -5.98 -3.40 10.60
C ILE A 354 -6.93 -2.19 10.41
N HIS A 355 -7.64 -2.12 9.29
CA HIS A 355 -8.53 -1.00 8.99
C HIS A 355 -9.89 -1.16 9.67
N THR A 356 -10.54 -0.03 9.97
CA THR A 356 -11.89 -0.08 10.54
C THR A 356 -12.93 -0.44 9.50
N LEU A 357 -14.01 -1.13 9.93
CA LEU A 357 -15.17 -1.43 9.10
C LEU A 357 -15.78 -0.17 8.49
N GLU A 358 -15.84 0.92 9.25
CA GLU A 358 -16.37 2.20 8.79
C GLU A 358 -15.57 2.76 7.61
N THR A 359 -14.24 2.75 7.70
CA THR A 359 -13.37 3.22 6.62
C THR A 359 -13.45 2.32 5.40
N MET A 360 -13.41 1.00 5.59
CA MET A 360 -13.51 0.07 4.46
C MET A 360 -14.87 0.17 3.74
N ASN A 361 -15.98 0.28 4.48
CA ASN A 361 -17.30 0.47 3.89
C ASN A 361 -17.45 1.84 3.19
N THR A 362 -16.83 2.88 3.74
CA THR A 362 -16.79 4.21 3.11
C THR A 362 -16.03 4.16 1.80
N ILE A 363 -14.85 3.53 1.78
CA ILE A 363 -14.05 3.27 0.58
C ILE A 363 -14.91 2.52 -0.44
N SER A 364 -15.49 1.38 -0.07
CA SER A 364 -16.31 0.57 -0.97
C SER A 364 -17.43 1.39 -1.61
N ARG A 365 -18.19 2.15 -0.80
CA ARG A 365 -19.26 3.00 -1.30
C ARG A 365 -18.75 4.04 -2.30
N VAL A 366 -17.67 4.75 -1.99
CA VAL A 366 -17.13 5.81 -2.86
C VAL A 366 -16.57 5.22 -4.16
N LEU A 367 -15.81 4.14 -4.10
CA LEU A 367 -15.21 3.56 -5.32
C LEU A 367 -16.28 2.95 -6.23
N HIS A 368 -17.28 2.26 -5.67
CA HIS A 368 -18.39 1.71 -6.46
C HIS A 368 -19.30 2.80 -7.07
N GLN A 369 -19.35 4.01 -6.49
CA GLN A 369 -20.01 5.16 -7.13
C GLN A 369 -19.26 5.62 -8.38
N HIS A 370 -17.94 5.48 -8.39
CA HIS A 370 -17.10 5.83 -9.53
C HIS A 370 -17.07 4.73 -10.60
N ASN A 371 -16.86 3.48 -10.17
CA ASN A 371 -16.91 2.30 -11.03
C ASN A 371 -17.67 1.16 -10.32
N PRO A 372 -18.93 0.87 -10.71
CA PRO A 372 -19.71 -0.21 -10.10
C PRO A 372 -19.09 -1.61 -10.23
N SER A 373 -18.13 -1.80 -11.15
CA SER A 373 -17.43 -3.07 -11.34
C SER A 373 -16.13 -3.19 -10.57
N VAL A 374 -15.74 -2.20 -9.75
CA VAL A 374 -14.50 -2.26 -8.98
C VAL A 374 -14.52 -3.48 -8.04
N PHE A 375 -13.43 -4.24 -8.02
CA PHE A 375 -13.32 -5.43 -7.16
C PHE A 375 -12.42 -5.13 -5.95
N LEU A 376 -12.93 -5.35 -4.75
CA LEU A 376 -12.24 -5.04 -3.50
C LEU A 376 -12.15 -6.29 -2.65
N TYR A 377 -10.96 -6.62 -2.18
CA TYR A 377 -10.74 -7.74 -1.27
C TYR A 377 -9.50 -7.54 -0.43
N GLY A 378 -9.28 -8.39 0.58
CA GLY A 378 -8.06 -8.30 1.38
C GLY A 378 -7.97 -9.36 2.47
N GLU A 379 -6.96 -9.16 3.30
CA GLU A 379 -6.63 -10.06 4.40
C GLU A 379 -7.39 -9.69 5.66
N GLY A 380 -8.35 -10.53 6.06
CA GLY A 380 -9.19 -10.31 7.24
C GLY A 380 -8.50 -10.59 8.58
N TRP A 381 -7.19 -10.35 8.69
CA TRP A 381 -6.40 -10.59 9.89
C TRP A 381 -5.42 -9.42 10.15
N THR A 382 -4.82 -9.45 11.33
CA THR A 382 -3.68 -8.59 11.70
C THR A 382 -2.47 -9.50 11.98
N ALA A 383 -1.26 -8.95 11.91
CA ALA A 383 -0.04 -9.65 12.29
C ALA A 383 0.32 -9.47 13.78
N GLY A 384 -0.31 -8.50 14.45
CA GLY A 384 -0.19 -8.23 15.89
C GLY A 384 -1.44 -7.57 16.46
N SER A 385 -1.41 -7.25 17.75
CA SER A 385 -2.52 -6.57 18.42
C SER A 385 -2.65 -5.10 17.99
N SER A 386 -3.88 -4.68 17.72
CA SER A 386 -4.26 -3.27 17.55
C SER A 386 -4.80 -2.71 18.86
N PRO A 387 -4.67 -1.39 19.14
CA PRO A 387 -5.32 -0.77 20.29
C PRO A 387 -6.84 -0.61 20.11
N LEU A 388 -7.37 -0.84 18.91
CA LEU A 388 -8.81 -0.84 18.66
C LEU A 388 -9.44 -2.20 18.99
N PRO A 389 -10.69 -2.23 19.47
CA PRO A 389 -11.44 -3.47 19.62
C PRO A 389 -11.66 -4.17 18.27
N ASP A 390 -11.49 -5.49 18.25
CA ASP A 390 -11.72 -6.37 17.08
C ASP A 390 -13.09 -6.16 16.43
N SER A 391 -14.11 -5.79 17.20
CA SER A 391 -15.48 -5.55 16.71
C SER A 391 -15.60 -4.36 15.74
N LEU A 392 -14.61 -3.45 15.75
CA LEU A 392 -14.53 -2.29 14.86
C LEU A 392 -13.65 -2.54 13.63
N LEU A 393 -12.86 -3.61 13.64
CA LEU A 393 -11.87 -3.92 12.63
C LEU A 393 -12.43 -4.80 11.51
N ALA A 394 -11.89 -4.65 10.30
CA ALA A 394 -12.28 -5.43 9.10
C ALA A 394 -11.72 -6.87 9.12
N LEU A 395 -11.80 -7.53 10.27
CA LEU A 395 -11.41 -8.92 10.47
C LEU A 395 -12.39 -9.88 9.78
N LYS A 396 -11.93 -11.09 9.45
CA LYS A 396 -12.71 -12.16 8.78
C LYS A 396 -14.06 -12.42 9.47
N VAL A 397 -14.07 -12.43 10.80
CA VAL A 397 -15.30 -12.62 11.60
C VAL A 397 -16.35 -11.52 11.38
N ASN A 398 -15.94 -10.32 10.96
CA ASN A 398 -16.81 -9.19 10.69
C ASN A 398 -17.18 -9.04 9.20
N THR A 399 -16.80 -9.98 8.33
CA THR A 399 -17.13 -9.94 6.88
C THR A 399 -18.62 -9.69 6.56
N PRO A 400 -19.62 -10.16 7.34
CA PRO A 400 -21.02 -9.84 7.07
C PRO A 400 -21.34 -8.33 7.20
N LYS A 401 -20.49 -7.56 7.89
CA LYS A 401 -20.61 -6.10 8.03
C LYS A 401 -19.89 -5.34 6.92
N LEU A 402 -19.13 -6.01 6.06
CA LEU A 402 -18.43 -5.39 4.93
C LEU A 402 -19.38 -5.28 3.73
N ASP A 403 -19.52 -4.08 3.15
CA ASP A 403 -20.28 -3.84 1.93
C ASP A 403 -19.41 -4.12 0.70
N ARG A 404 -19.71 -5.21 -0.03
CA ARG A 404 -19.09 -5.52 -1.34
C ARG A 404 -17.56 -5.63 -1.31
N ILE A 405 -16.98 -6.10 -0.22
CA ILE A 405 -15.56 -6.40 -0.06
C ILE A 405 -15.40 -7.88 0.29
N ALA A 406 -14.48 -8.57 -0.38
CA ALA A 406 -14.18 -9.98 -0.13
C ALA A 406 -12.97 -10.19 0.80
N VAL A 407 -12.88 -11.38 1.39
CA VAL A 407 -11.82 -11.77 2.34
C VAL A 407 -11.20 -13.10 1.93
N PHE A 408 -9.89 -13.22 2.06
CA PHE A 408 -9.17 -14.49 1.89
C PHE A 408 -9.66 -15.58 2.86
N SER A 409 -9.95 -16.77 2.32
CA SER A 409 -10.36 -17.94 3.09
C SER A 409 -9.16 -18.82 3.44
N ASP A 410 -8.54 -18.53 4.58
CA ASP A 410 -7.54 -19.38 5.23
C ASP A 410 -8.11 -20.73 5.68
N ASP A 411 -9.42 -20.80 5.97
CA ASP A 411 -10.15 -22.05 6.27
C ASP A 411 -10.03 -23.09 5.14
N LEU A 412 -10.31 -22.67 3.90
CA LEU A 412 -10.19 -23.55 2.74
C LEU A 412 -8.73 -23.83 2.42
N ARG A 413 -7.86 -22.81 2.46
CA ARG A 413 -6.42 -22.95 2.18
C ARG A 413 -5.80 -24.06 3.01
N ASP A 414 -5.97 -24.01 4.33
CA ASP A 414 -5.36 -24.97 5.25
C ASP A 414 -6.15 -26.27 5.31
N GLY A 415 -7.45 -26.24 5.01
CA GLY A 415 -8.23 -27.44 4.71
C GLY A 415 -7.64 -28.25 3.53
N ILE A 416 -7.19 -27.57 2.47
CA ILE A 416 -6.57 -28.20 1.29
C ILE A 416 -5.14 -28.64 1.59
N LYS A 417 -4.24 -27.72 1.98
CA LYS A 417 -2.79 -27.99 2.02
C LYS A 417 -2.23 -28.36 3.39
N GLY A 418 -2.96 -28.10 4.46
CA GLY A 418 -2.47 -28.16 5.85
C GLY A 418 -2.03 -26.79 6.36
N HIS A 419 -1.83 -26.68 7.68
CA HIS A 419 -1.53 -25.42 8.35
C HIS A 419 -0.28 -24.73 7.79
N TRP A 420 -0.38 -23.43 7.50
CA TRP A 420 0.69 -22.63 6.91
C TRP A 420 2.01 -22.61 7.73
N ASN A 421 1.90 -22.54 9.06
CA ASN A 421 3.05 -22.50 10.00
C ASN A 421 3.50 -23.88 10.51
N SER A 422 3.13 -24.96 9.83
CA SER A 422 3.55 -26.30 10.23
C SER A 422 3.98 -27.08 9.01
N GLU A 423 5.26 -27.46 8.94
CA GLU A 423 5.80 -28.25 7.84
C GLU A 423 5.13 -29.63 7.76
N THR A 424 4.87 -30.25 8.92
CA THR A 424 4.34 -31.61 9.03
C THR A 424 2.82 -31.72 9.01
N ASP A 425 2.08 -30.63 9.24
CA ASP A 425 0.62 -30.68 9.18
C ASP A 425 0.15 -30.89 7.74
N ARG A 426 -0.74 -31.86 7.55
CA ARG A 426 -1.26 -32.25 6.25
C ARG A 426 -2.68 -31.71 6.07
N GLY A 427 -3.01 -31.43 4.81
CA GLY A 427 -4.36 -31.08 4.38
C GLY A 427 -5.03 -32.22 3.63
N PHE A 428 -6.22 -31.95 3.09
CA PHE A 428 -7.03 -32.93 2.38
C PHE A 428 -6.29 -33.57 1.20
N ILE A 429 -5.56 -32.79 0.41
CA ILE A 429 -4.88 -33.32 -0.79
C ILE A 429 -3.62 -34.14 -0.47
N SER A 430 -3.08 -34.00 0.75
CA SER A 430 -1.96 -34.80 1.26
C SER A 430 -2.41 -35.92 2.22
N GLY A 431 -3.71 -36.21 2.27
CA GLY A 431 -4.29 -37.38 2.93
C GLY A 431 -4.65 -37.20 4.41
N ALA A 432 -4.75 -35.97 4.91
CA ALA A 432 -5.25 -35.74 6.26
C ALA A 432 -6.76 -36.05 6.37
N SER A 433 -7.13 -36.79 7.41
CA SER A 433 -8.53 -36.97 7.81
C SER A 433 -9.03 -35.75 8.60
N GLY A 434 -10.34 -35.53 8.60
CA GLY A 434 -10.96 -34.45 9.38
C GLY A 434 -10.91 -33.08 8.71
N ARG A 435 -10.49 -32.99 7.45
CA ARG A 435 -10.49 -31.75 6.65
C ARG A 435 -11.72 -31.59 5.77
N GLU A 436 -12.56 -32.63 5.68
CA GLU A 436 -13.69 -32.71 4.75
C GLU A 436 -14.70 -31.57 4.97
N GLU A 437 -14.94 -31.17 6.23
CA GLU A 437 -15.86 -30.08 6.53
C GLU A 437 -15.29 -28.71 6.14
N SER A 438 -13.97 -28.47 6.26
CA SER A 438 -13.34 -27.26 5.71
C SER A 438 -13.38 -27.21 4.18
N ILE A 439 -13.26 -28.37 3.50
CA ILE A 439 -13.44 -28.44 2.04
C ILE A 439 -14.87 -28.09 1.67
N LYS A 440 -15.88 -28.71 2.31
CA LYS A 440 -17.29 -28.36 2.07
C LYS A 440 -17.56 -26.89 2.36
N PHE A 441 -16.99 -26.35 3.43
CA PHE A 441 -17.11 -24.95 3.81
C PHE A 441 -16.59 -24.01 2.70
N GLY A 442 -15.42 -24.30 2.12
CA GLY A 442 -14.92 -23.52 0.99
C GLY A 442 -15.70 -23.71 -0.31
N VAL A 443 -16.25 -24.90 -0.57
CA VAL A 443 -17.14 -25.16 -1.72
C VAL A 443 -18.40 -24.30 -1.67
N VAL A 444 -18.96 -24.08 -0.48
CA VAL A 444 -20.11 -23.16 -0.29
C VAL A 444 -19.67 -21.72 -0.05
N ALA A 445 -18.43 -21.38 -0.40
CA ALA A 445 -17.84 -20.04 -0.27
C ALA A 445 -18.02 -19.45 1.13
N SER A 446 -17.83 -20.28 2.18
CA SER A 446 -17.94 -19.89 3.58
C SER A 446 -19.32 -19.36 4.01
N CYS A 447 -20.34 -19.58 3.18
CA CYS A 447 -21.73 -19.17 3.43
C CYS A 447 -22.50 -20.21 4.27
N LEU A 448 -23.67 -19.81 4.74
CA LEU A 448 -24.58 -20.71 5.45
C LEU A 448 -25.09 -21.82 4.51
N HIS A 449 -24.90 -23.09 4.90
CA HIS A 449 -25.34 -24.24 4.14
C HIS A 449 -25.64 -25.44 5.08
N PRO A 450 -26.81 -26.11 4.93
CA PRO A 450 -27.27 -27.13 5.88
C PRO A 450 -26.43 -28.43 5.87
N GLN A 451 -25.60 -28.64 4.85
CA GLN A 451 -24.76 -29.84 4.72
C GLN A 451 -23.34 -29.68 5.30
N VAL A 452 -23.02 -28.49 5.84
CA VAL A 452 -21.73 -28.22 6.51
C VAL A 452 -21.90 -28.38 8.00
N ASN A 453 -21.05 -29.20 8.61
CA ASN A 453 -20.94 -29.28 10.07
C ASN A 453 -19.89 -28.28 10.56
N TYR A 454 -20.33 -27.08 10.90
CA TYR A 454 -19.46 -25.96 11.30
C TYR A 454 -18.59 -26.26 12.52
N SER A 455 -19.04 -27.10 13.46
CA SER A 455 -18.23 -27.49 14.64
C SER A 455 -16.93 -28.25 14.30
N LYS A 456 -16.73 -28.63 13.04
CA LYS A 456 -15.56 -29.37 12.54
C LYS A 456 -14.73 -28.58 11.53
N VAL A 457 -15.06 -27.31 11.28
CA VAL A 457 -14.25 -26.42 10.44
C VAL A 457 -13.07 -25.89 11.25
N LEU A 458 -11.92 -25.63 10.60
CA LEU A 458 -10.64 -25.46 11.28
C LEU A 458 -10.50 -24.21 12.15
N TYR A 459 -11.09 -23.07 11.77
CA TYR A 459 -10.93 -21.81 12.50
C TYR A 459 -12.24 -21.14 12.88
N THR A 460 -13.37 -21.74 12.56
CA THR A 460 -14.69 -21.15 12.80
C THR A 460 -15.71 -22.21 13.12
N ASP A 461 -16.70 -21.84 13.93
CA ASP A 461 -17.85 -22.66 14.31
C ASP A 461 -19.15 -22.18 13.64
N GLY A 462 -19.05 -21.29 12.64
CA GLY A 462 -20.20 -20.79 11.87
C GLY A 462 -19.81 -20.20 10.51
N PRO A 463 -20.79 -19.82 9.67
CA PRO A 463 -20.51 -19.08 8.45
C PRO A 463 -20.03 -17.68 8.79
N TRP A 464 -18.96 -17.24 8.13
CA TRP A 464 -18.49 -15.86 8.21
C TRP A 464 -18.82 -15.05 6.96
N SER A 465 -19.29 -15.67 5.87
CA SER A 465 -19.75 -14.96 4.67
C SER A 465 -21.26 -15.01 4.50
N ASP A 466 -21.86 -13.91 4.04
CA ASP A 466 -23.28 -13.76 3.69
C ASP A 466 -23.50 -13.71 2.16
N ASP A 467 -22.43 -13.68 1.36
CA ASP A 467 -22.45 -13.65 -0.11
C ASP A 467 -21.20 -14.40 -0.64
N PRO A 468 -21.34 -15.38 -1.55
CA PRO A 468 -20.18 -16.09 -2.10
C PRO A 468 -19.14 -15.15 -2.74
N ALA A 469 -19.55 -13.98 -3.25
CA ALA A 469 -18.64 -12.99 -3.82
C ALA A 469 -17.74 -12.32 -2.77
N LYS A 470 -17.98 -12.53 -1.47
CA LYS A 470 -17.13 -12.03 -0.36
C LYS A 470 -16.05 -13.03 0.08
N THR A 471 -15.90 -14.16 -0.59
CA THR A 471 -14.93 -15.20 -0.22
C THR A 471 -13.90 -15.38 -1.33
N ILE A 472 -12.62 -15.13 -1.02
CA ILE A 472 -11.50 -15.43 -1.92
C ILE A 472 -10.96 -16.82 -1.57
N ASN A 473 -11.30 -17.79 -2.40
CA ASN A 473 -10.79 -19.15 -2.30
C ASN A 473 -9.39 -19.22 -2.93
N TYR A 474 -8.44 -19.80 -2.20
CA TYR A 474 -7.06 -19.97 -2.65
C TYR A 474 -6.38 -21.13 -1.91
N VAL A 475 -5.24 -21.56 -2.42
CA VAL A 475 -4.37 -22.56 -1.77
C VAL A 475 -2.96 -21.99 -1.51
N THR A 476 -2.52 -21.05 -2.34
CA THR A 476 -1.21 -20.39 -2.24
C THR A 476 -1.31 -18.94 -2.70
N CYS A 477 -0.43 -18.13 -2.15
CA CYS A 477 -0.12 -16.77 -2.56
C CYS A 477 1.40 -16.59 -2.48
N HIS A 478 1.88 -15.36 -2.61
CA HIS A 478 3.30 -15.02 -2.44
C HIS A 478 3.85 -15.33 -1.03
N ASP A 479 2.99 -15.30 -0.01
CA ASP A 479 3.36 -15.63 1.36
C ASP A 479 3.50 -17.15 1.59
N ASN A 480 4.40 -17.47 2.54
CA ASN A 480 4.71 -18.83 2.98
C ASN A 480 5.29 -19.71 1.84
N HIS A 481 5.26 -21.03 2.03
CA HIS A 481 5.71 -21.96 1.00
C HIS A 481 4.71 -22.05 -0.16
N THR A 482 5.26 -22.22 -1.38
CA THR A 482 4.47 -22.64 -2.53
C THR A 482 3.81 -24.00 -2.25
N LEU A 483 2.77 -24.35 -3.01
CA LEU A 483 2.05 -25.62 -2.80
C LEU A 483 2.97 -26.81 -3.04
N ALA A 484 3.80 -26.72 -4.08
CA ALA A 484 4.75 -27.75 -4.43
C ALA A 484 5.74 -27.98 -3.28
N ASP A 485 6.35 -26.91 -2.76
CA ASP A 485 7.30 -27.01 -1.66
C ASP A 485 6.62 -27.54 -0.38
N LYS A 486 5.42 -27.04 -0.05
CA LYS A 486 4.66 -27.51 1.11
C LYS A 486 4.30 -28.99 1.05
N LEU A 487 4.06 -29.55 -0.14
CA LEU A 487 3.74 -30.97 -0.32
C LEU A 487 4.98 -31.87 -0.28
N LEU A 488 6.19 -31.30 -0.40
CA LEU A 488 7.46 -32.03 -0.31
C LEU A 488 8.01 -32.11 1.12
N LEU A 489 7.55 -31.24 2.02
CA LEU A 489 7.79 -31.28 3.47
C LEU A 489 7.00 -32.44 4.12
#